data_AF-A0A259PDR3-F1
#
_entry.id   AF-A0A259PDR3-F1
#
_cell.length_a   1.000
_cell.length_b   1.000
_cell.length_c   1.000
_cell.angle_alpha   90.00
_cell.angle_beta   90.00
_cell.angle_gamma   90.00
#
_symmetry.space_group_name_H-M   'P 1'
#
loop_
_entity.id
_entity.type
_entity.pdbx_description
1 polymer ?
#
loop_
_entity_poly.entity_id
_entity_poly.type
_entity_poly.pdbx_seq_one_letter_code
_entity_poly.pdbx_strand_id
1 'polypeptide(L)'
;LELLGETGLDAVLLITYTLDFARQSPEEFVRRYLVEGLHARTVVVGRDVRFGRDNGGDLAAMTRLGQGYGFDVEVVEDVTADPSVGDGHSADPLRRRWSSTWVRELLADGDVRQAARVLGRPHRIRGLVVHGDARGRELGFPTANLSSDATGMVPADGVYAGWLRRLAHADGTPVPPDDPDRVLPAAVSIGTNPTFDGVVRRVEAYVLDRTDLDLYGEEVAVELVERLRPTLRFGSVDELLERMGQDVARVREVLAGAADPGVRVLPGS
;
A
#
# COMPACT_ATOMS: atom_id res chain seq x y z
N LEU A 1 6.38 -7.38 6.56
CA LEU A 1 7.07 -7.44 7.87
C LEU A 1 7.32 -6.03 8.43
N GLU A 2 7.87 -5.09 7.65
CA GLU A 2 8.05 -3.67 8.05
C GLU A 2 6.86 -3.10 8.84
N LEU A 3 5.67 -3.14 8.27
CA LEU A 3 4.45 -2.58 8.87
C LEU A 3 3.98 -3.29 10.15
N LEU A 4 4.30 -4.58 10.30
CA LEU A 4 4.01 -5.34 11.53
C LEU A 4 5.04 -5.00 12.62
N GLY A 5 6.30 -4.73 12.23
CA GLY A 5 7.33 -4.28 13.17
C GLY A 5 6.99 -2.93 13.81
N GLU A 6 6.20 -2.09 13.13
CA GLU A 6 5.74 -0.81 13.66
C GLU A 6 4.63 -0.92 14.73
N THR A 7 3.99 -2.09 14.89
CA THR A 7 2.84 -2.24 15.81
C THR A 7 3.24 -2.69 17.23
N GLY A 8 4.54 -2.86 17.50
CA GLY A 8 5.04 -3.36 18.79
C GLY A 8 4.87 -4.88 18.98
N LEU A 9 4.72 -5.65 17.90
CA LEU A 9 4.72 -7.10 17.97
C LEU A 9 6.12 -7.63 18.33
N ASP A 10 6.19 -8.54 19.31
CA ASP A 10 7.44 -9.18 19.72
C ASP A 10 7.98 -10.17 18.66
N ALA A 11 7.08 -10.84 17.94
CA ALA A 11 7.42 -11.84 16.95
C ALA A 11 6.34 -11.98 15.87
N VAL A 12 6.75 -12.46 14.69
CA VAL A 12 5.86 -12.84 13.59
C VAL A 12 6.17 -14.26 13.15
N LEU A 13 5.18 -15.15 13.24
CA LEU A 13 5.26 -16.50 12.69
C LEU A 13 4.77 -16.50 11.23
N LEU A 14 5.69 -16.63 10.29
CA LEU A 14 5.35 -16.75 8.86
C LEU A 14 5.14 -18.24 8.52
N ILE A 15 3.90 -18.61 8.20
CA ILE A 15 3.55 -19.97 7.78
C ILE A 15 3.45 -20.02 6.26
N THR A 16 4.32 -20.79 5.62
CA THR A 16 4.23 -21.06 4.18
C THR A 16 3.02 -21.94 3.91
N TYR A 17 2.14 -21.48 3.01
CA TYR A 17 0.95 -22.25 2.63
C TYR A 17 1.33 -23.42 1.72
N THR A 18 1.57 -24.59 2.32
CA THR A 18 1.85 -25.84 1.61
C THR A 18 0.60 -26.70 1.50
N LEU A 19 0.61 -27.70 0.62
CA LEU A 19 -0.47 -28.68 0.52
C LEU A 19 -0.69 -29.41 1.84
N ASP A 20 0.38 -29.72 2.57
CA ASP A 20 0.31 -30.37 3.88
C ASP A 20 -0.34 -29.45 4.91
N PHE A 21 -0.01 -28.15 4.92
CA PHE A 21 -0.69 -27.17 5.76
C PHE A 21 -2.19 -27.07 5.42
N ALA A 22 -2.53 -26.95 4.14
CA ALA A 22 -3.90 -26.81 3.66
C ALA A 22 -4.82 -28.00 3.99
N ARG A 23 -4.23 -29.18 4.19
CA ARG A 23 -4.96 -30.43 4.49
C ARG A 23 -5.27 -30.61 5.98
N GLN A 24 -4.67 -29.82 6.87
CA GLN A 24 -4.87 -29.94 8.30
C GLN A 24 -6.31 -29.61 8.67
N SER A 25 -6.92 -30.45 9.50
CA SER A 25 -8.19 -30.14 10.14
C SER A 25 -8.06 -28.91 11.05
N PRO A 26 -9.19 -28.26 11.41
CA PRO A 26 -9.20 -27.17 12.37
C PRO A 26 -8.49 -27.51 13.69
N GLU A 27 -8.68 -28.72 14.20
CA GLU A 27 -8.07 -29.18 15.45
C GLU A 27 -6.56 -29.40 15.32
N GLU A 28 -6.10 -30.00 14.21
CA GLU A 28 -4.66 -30.16 13.95
C GLU A 28 -3.94 -28.81 13.84
N PHE A 29 -4.56 -27.82 13.19
CA PHE A 29 -4.04 -26.47 13.10
C PHE A 29 -3.90 -25.84 14.50
N VAL A 30 -4.98 -25.85 15.28
CA VAL A 30 -5.00 -25.24 16.63
C VAL A 30 -3.97 -25.91 17.53
N ARG A 31 -3.97 -27.25 17.60
CA ARG A 31 -3.05 -28.00 18.44
C ARG A 31 -1.60 -27.71 18.07
N ARG A 32 -1.25 -27.82 16.79
CA ARG A 32 0.14 -27.70 16.33
C ARG A 32 0.68 -26.28 16.48
N TYR A 33 -0.06 -25.28 16.04
CA TYR A 33 0.47 -23.91 15.96
C TYR A 33 0.16 -23.10 17.21
N LEU A 34 -1.08 -23.14 17.71
CA LEU A 34 -1.47 -22.27 18.83
C LEU A 34 -1.07 -22.88 20.18
N VAL A 35 -1.29 -24.19 20.36
CA VAL A 35 -1.04 -24.85 21.65
C VAL A 35 0.41 -25.30 21.80
N GLU A 36 0.89 -26.13 20.88
CA GLU A 36 2.24 -26.72 20.94
C GLU A 36 3.32 -25.72 20.47
N GLY A 37 3.04 -24.94 19.43
CA GLY A 37 4.02 -24.03 18.82
C GLY A 37 4.15 -22.70 19.56
N LEU A 38 3.02 -22.03 19.83
CA LEU A 38 3.01 -20.69 20.43
C LEU A 38 2.70 -20.69 21.93
N HIS A 39 2.22 -21.81 22.49
CA HIS A 39 1.73 -21.88 23.87
C HIS A 39 0.75 -20.75 24.20
N ALA A 40 -0.17 -20.48 23.26
CA ALA A 40 -1.10 -19.37 23.34
C ALA A 40 -1.98 -19.49 24.59
N ARG A 41 -2.10 -18.38 25.33
CA ARG A 41 -3.07 -18.22 26.42
C ARG A 41 -4.34 -17.49 25.96
N THR A 42 -4.19 -16.61 24.99
CA THR A 42 -5.28 -15.83 24.40
C THR A 42 -5.04 -15.74 22.90
N VAL A 43 -6.10 -15.93 22.12
CA VAL A 43 -6.10 -15.85 20.66
C VAL A 43 -7.08 -14.76 20.24
N VAL A 44 -6.55 -13.71 19.63
CA VAL A 44 -7.33 -12.58 19.15
C VAL A 44 -7.63 -12.76 17.66
N VAL A 45 -8.91 -12.75 17.27
CA VAL A 45 -9.36 -12.98 15.89
C VAL A 45 -10.50 -12.06 15.48
N GLY A 46 -10.64 -11.81 14.17
CA GLY A 46 -11.83 -11.16 13.63
C GLY A 46 -13.04 -12.11 13.58
N ARG A 47 -14.24 -11.55 13.52
CA ARG A 47 -15.49 -12.35 13.43
C ARG A 47 -15.55 -13.27 12.22
N ASP A 48 -14.89 -12.91 11.12
CA ASP A 48 -14.87 -13.67 9.87
C ASP A 48 -13.76 -14.72 9.80
N VAL A 49 -13.13 -15.06 10.94
CA VAL A 49 -12.07 -16.07 11.01
C VAL A 49 -12.50 -17.40 10.37
N ARG A 50 -11.63 -17.91 9.50
CA ARG A 50 -11.73 -19.24 8.89
C ARG A 50 -10.37 -19.91 8.95
N PHE A 51 -10.34 -21.20 9.29
CA PHE A 51 -9.10 -21.96 9.42
C PHE A 51 -9.33 -23.45 9.22
N GLY A 52 -8.22 -24.18 9.04
CA GLY A 52 -8.25 -25.59 8.70
C GLY A 52 -8.77 -25.86 7.28
N ARG A 53 -8.72 -27.13 6.92
CA ARG A 53 -9.09 -27.65 5.61
C ARG A 53 -10.49 -27.20 5.21
N ASP A 54 -10.62 -26.77 3.95
CA ASP A 54 -11.87 -26.33 3.32
C ASP A 54 -12.60 -25.23 4.12
N ASN A 55 -11.87 -24.42 4.90
CA ASN A 55 -12.41 -23.41 5.82
C ASN A 55 -13.41 -24.00 6.84
N GLY A 56 -13.22 -25.27 7.22
CA GLY A 56 -14.12 -25.99 8.13
C GLY A 56 -14.12 -25.47 9.58
N GLY A 57 -13.11 -24.72 9.98
CA GLY A 57 -13.04 -24.03 11.27
C GLY A 57 -13.57 -22.60 11.16
N ASP A 58 -14.36 -22.20 12.15
CA ASP A 58 -14.91 -20.86 12.31
C ASP A 58 -14.75 -20.36 13.76
N LEU A 59 -15.28 -19.17 14.08
CA LEU A 59 -15.18 -18.60 15.42
C LEU A 59 -15.75 -19.54 16.51
N ALA A 60 -16.85 -20.25 16.23
CA ALA A 60 -17.44 -21.19 17.18
C ALA A 60 -16.52 -22.39 17.40
N ALA A 61 -15.90 -22.91 16.33
CA ALA A 61 -14.88 -23.93 16.42
C ALA A 61 -13.64 -23.46 17.21
N MET A 62 -13.14 -22.24 16.96
CA MET A 62 -12.00 -21.68 17.68
C MET A 62 -12.30 -21.56 19.18
N THR A 63 -13.48 -21.05 19.53
CA THR A 63 -13.91 -20.90 20.94
C THR A 63 -14.01 -22.26 21.64
N ARG A 64 -14.63 -23.24 20.98
CA ARG A 64 -14.75 -24.61 21.51
C ARG A 64 -13.39 -25.28 21.68
N LEU A 65 -12.49 -25.14 20.71
CA LEU A 65 -11.14 -25.70 20.79
C LEU A 65 -10.29 -24.98 21.84
N GLY A 66 -10.46 -23.65 21.99
CA GLY A 66 -9.83 -22.86 23.06
C GLY A 66 -10.21 -23.34 24.45
N GLN A 67 -11.50 -23.55 24.70
CA GLN A 67 -11.99 -24.15 25.94
C GLN A 67 -11.39 -25.55 26.18
N GLY A 68 -11.27 -26.36 25.12
CA GLY A 68 -10.71 -27.71 25.20
C GLY A 68 -9.21 -27.75 25.49
N TYR A 69 -8.44 -26.80 24.96
CA TYR A 69 -6.98 -26.76 25.07
C TYR A 69 -6.44 -25.73 26.08
N GLY A 70 -7.31 -24.94 26.71
CA GLY A 70 -6.94 -24.02 27.79
C GLY A 70 -6.45 -22.65 27.33
N PHE A 71 -7.01 -22.10 26.24
CA PHE A 71 -6.77 -20.71 25.81
C PHE A 71 -8.08 -19.95 25.60
N ASP A 72 -8.05 -18.65 25.87
CA ASP A 72 -9.18 -17.73 25.67
C ASP A 72 -9.24 -17.22 24.23
N VAL A 73 -10.44 -16.90 23.75
CA VAL A 73 -10.64 -16.30 22.43
C VAL A 73 -11.24 -14.92 22.60
N GLU A 74 -10.53 -13.91 22.10
CA GLU A 74 -11.01 -12.53 22.03
C GLU A 74 -11.38 -12.17 20.60
N VAL A 75 -12.54 -11.52 20.44
CA VAL A 75 -13.08 -11.17 19.13
C VAL A 75 -12.95 -9.67 18.92
N VAL A 76 -12.27 -9.29 17.85
CA VAL A 76 -12.20 -7.90 17.40
C VAL A 76 -13.35 -7.65 16.45
N GLU A 77 -14.11 -6.58 16.73
CA GLU A 77 -15.18 -6.12 15.87
C GLU A 77 -14.64 -5.54 14.57
N ASP A 78 -15.43 -5.68 13.51
CA ASP A 78 -15.11 -5.07 12.22
C ASP A 78 -15.01 -3.55 12.35
N VAL A 79 -13.89 -2.98 11.90
CA VAL A 79 -13.69 -1.53 11.90
C VAL A 79 -14.52 -0.91 10.76
N THR A 80 -15.26 0.13 11.10
CA THR A 80 -15.93 1.05 10.18
C THR A 80 -15.53 2.47 10.57
N ALA A 81 -15.74 3.47 9.71
CA ALA A 81 -15.50 4.84 10.14
C ALA A 81 -16.51 5.27 11.21
N ASP A 82 -16.08 6.19 12.07
CA ASP A 82 -16.84 6.69 13.21
C ASP A 82 -18.25 7.12 12.81
N PRO A 83 -19.32 6.45 13.31
CA PRO A 83 -20.69 6.79 12.98
C PRO A 83 -21.13 8.17 13.51
N SER A 84 -20.35 8.82 14.39
CA SER A 84 -20.63 10.15 14.93
C SER A 84 -20.18 11.31 14.03
N VAL A 85 -19.37 11.02 13.00
CA VAL A 85 -18.92 12.00 11.99
C VAL A 85 -19.81 11.88 10.75
N GLY A 86 -21.08 12.27 10.88
CA GLY A 86 -22.01 12.28 9.76
C GLY A 86 -23.45 12.52 10.18
N ASP A 87 -24.03 13.58 9.64
CA ASP A 87 -25.40 14.07 9.79
C ASP A 87 -26.45 13.11 9.21
N GLY A 88 -26.58 11.91 9.79
CA GLY A 88 -27.77 11.04 9.82
C GLY A 88 -28.42 10.58 8.50
N HIS A 89 -28.05 11.12 7.33
CA HIS A 89 -28.85 11.02 6.10
C HIS A 89 -28.02 10.82 4.83
N SER A 90 -26.74 10.44 4.96
CA SER A 90 -25.87 10.14 3.81
C SER A 90 -25.43 8.68 3.79
N ALA A 91 -25.47 8.07 2.60
CA ALA A 91 -24.79 6.82 2.29
C ALA A 91 -23.27 7.07 2.26
N ASP A 92 -22.69 7.41 3.41
CA ASP A 92 -21.26 7.64 3.53
C ASP A 92 -20.50 6.35 3.19
N PRO A 93 -19.68 6.34 2.13
CA PRO A 93 -18.87 5.17 1.76
C PRO A 93 -17.98 4.67 2.91
N LEU A 94 -17.63 5.54 3.87
CA LEU A 94 -16.81 5.20 5.03
C LEU A 94 -17.53 4.34 6.09
N ARG A 95 -18.86 4.20 6.01
CA ARG A 95 -19.64 3.24 6.84
C ARG A 95 -19.47 1.78 6.40
N ARG A 96 -18.89 1.53 5.23
CA ARG A 96 -18.54 0.16 4.80
C ARG A 96 -17.45 -0.41 5.70
N ARG A 97 -17.49 -1.73 5.93
CA ARG A 97 -16.42 -2.48 6.60
C ARG A 97 -15.07 -2.23 5.94
N TRP A 98 -14.09 -1.83 6.74
CA TRP A 98 -12.70 -1.67 6.31
C TRP A 98 -12.10 -3.05 6.04
N SER A 99 -11.69 -3.29 4.79
CA SER A 99 -11.21 -4.60 4.35
C SER A 99 -10.26 -4.49 3.16
N SER A 100 -9.39 -5.49 2.99
CA SER A 100 -8.47 -5.55 1.85
C SER A 100 -9.21 -5.57 0.51
N THR A 101 -10.39 -6.19 0.43
CA THR A 101 -11.20 -6.17 -0.80
C THR A 101 -11.62 -4.75 -1.16
N TRP A 102 -12.10 -3.99 -0.19
CA TRP A 102 -12.52 -2.62 -0.45
C TRP A 102 -11.34 -1.71 -0.81
N VAL A 103 -10.18 -1.86 -0.15
CA VAL A 103 -8.96 -1.15 -0.55
C VAL A 103 -8.63 -1.43 -2.02
N ARG A 104 -8.68 -2.70 -2.46
CA ARG A 104 -8.40 -3.04 -3.87
C ARG A 104 -9.39 -2.41 -4.85
N GLU A 105 -10.68 -2.37 -4.50
CA GLU A 105 -11.70 -1.68 -5.32
C GLU A 105 -11.38 -0.17 -5.43
N LEU A 106 -11.10 0.50 -4.31
CA LEU A 106 -10.73 1.92 -4.32
C LEU A 106 -9.50 2.20 -5.17
N LEU A 107 -8.46 1.36 -5.07
CA LEU A 107 -7.26 1.50 -5.90
C LEU A 107 -7.56 1.23 -7.39
N ALA A 108 -8.43 0.26 -7.69
CA ALA A 108 -8.86 -0.04 -9.06
C ALA A 108 -9.65 1.13 -9.69
N ASP A 109 -10.38 1.90 -8.87
CA ASP A 109 -11.08 3.12 -9.29
C ASP A 109 -10.16 4.37 -9.31
N GLY A 110 -8.97 4.25 -8.73
CA GLY A 110 -7.98 5.33 -8.59
C GLY A 110 -8.24 6.27 -7.41
N ASP A 111 -9.14 5.92 -6.50
CA ASP A 111 -9.42 6.67 -5.27
C ASP A 111 -8.41 6.34 -4.17
N VAL A 112 -7.18 6.78 -4.39
CA VAL A 112 -6.06 6.58 -3.45
C VAL A 112 -6.25 7.35 -2.14
N ARG A 113 -7.04 8.43 -2.14
CA ARG A 113 -7.32 9.22 -0.93
C ARG A 113 -8.23 8.45 0.02
N GLN A 114 -9.32 7.88 -0.49
CA GLN A 114 -10.21 7.03 0.31
C GLN A 114 -9.47 5.76 0.76
N ALA A 115 -8.67 5.15 -0.13
CA ALA A 115 -7.84 4.00 0.23
C ALA A 115 -6.89 4.33 1.40
N ALA A 116 -6.30 5.53 1.39
CA ALA A 116 -5.43 5.98 2.48
C ALA A 116 -6.14 6.12 3.83
N ARG A 117 -7.42 6.54 3.82
CA ARG A 117 -8.25 6.59 5.04
C ARG A 117 -8.47 5.19 5.62
N VAL A 118 -8.78 4.21 4.78
CA VAL A 118 -8.99 2.81 5.20
C VAL A 118 -7.68 2.17 5.69
N LEU A 119 -6.55 2.50 5.05
CA LEU A 119 -5.23 1.97 5.40
C LEU A 119 -4.56 2.68 6.59
N GLY A 120 -5.05 3.87 6.97
CA GLY A 120 -4.39 4.77 7.93
C GLY A 120 -3.11 5.42 7.41
N ARG A 121 -2.80 5.28 6.11
CA ARG A 121 -1.64 5.87 5.44
C ARG A 121 -1.79 5.85 3.91
N PRO A 122 -1.06 6.69 3.16
CA PRO A 122 -0.99 6.60 1.69
C PRO A 122 -0.66 5.19 1.20
N HIS A 123 -1.30 4.78 0.10
CA HIS A 123 -0.95 3.53 -0.56
C HIS A 123 0.43 3.64 -1.21
N ARG A 124 1.22 2.57 -1.15
CA ARG A 124 2.63 2.56 -1.56
C ARG A 124 2.87 1.49 -2.62
N ILE A 125 3.63 1.85 -3.66
CA ILE A 125 4.20 0.93 -4.65
C ILE A 125 5.73 0.99 -4.49
N ARG A 126 6.39 -0.17 -4.36
CA ARG A 126 7.83 -0.26 -4.11
C ARG A 126 8.52 -1.02 -5.23
N GLY A 127 9.63 -0.52 -5.73
CA GLY A 127 10.40 -1.19 -6.79
C GLY A 127 11.77 -0.56 -7.00
N LEU A 128 12.58 -1.19 -7.84
CA LEU A 128 13.86 -0.65 -8.27
C LEU A 128 13.63 0.40 -9.36
N VAL A 129 14.42 1.47 -9.35
CA VAL A 129 14.43 2.43 -10.46
C VAL A 129 15.24 1.86 -11.61
N VAL A 130 14.59 1.69 -12.76
CA VAL A 130 15.19 1.16 -13.99
C VAL A 130 15.21 2.22 -15.09
N HIS A 131 15.98 1.95 -16.14
CA HIS A 131 15.98 2.78 -17.33
C HIS A 131 14.66 2.63 -18.08
N GLY A 132 13.93 3.73 -18.26
CA GLY A 132 12.77 3.79 -19.14
C GLY A 132 13.14 4.27 -20.56
N ASP A 133 12.15 4.75 -21.30
CA ASP A 133 12.33 5.25 -22.68
C ASP A 133 13.11 6.59 -22.76
N ALA A 134 13.55 7.14 -21.62
CA ALA A 134 14.32 8.37 -21.44
C ALA A 134 13.75 9.67 -22.06
N ARG A 135 12.58 9.62 -22.71
CA ARG A 135 11.92 10.75 -23.39
C ARG A 135 11.68 11.96 -22.48
N GLY A 136 11.32 11.73 -21.22
CA GLY A 136 11.10 12.82 -20.26
C GLY A 136 12.35 13.68 -20.04
N ARG A 137 13.55 13.08 -20.06
CA ARG A 137 14.81 13.80 -19.85
C ARG A 137 15.10 14.81 -20.96
N GLU A 138 14.82 14.44 -22.20
CA GLU A 138 14.97 15.33 -23.37
C GLU A 138 14.01 16.53 -23.30
N LEU A 139 12.88 16.37 -22.60
CA LEU A 139 11.84 17.38 -22.40
C LEU A 139 12.03 18.20 -21.11
N GLY A 140 13.09 17.97 -20.34
CA GLY A 140 13.35 18.66 -19.06
C GLY A 140 12.63 18.05 -17.84
N PHE A 141 11.98 16.90 -18.00
CA PHE A 141 11.25 16.18 -16.95
C PHE A 141 11.79 14.75 -16.76
N PRO A 142 12.99 14.57 -16.16
CA PRO A 142 13.51 13.24 -15.90
C PRO A 142 12.59 12.47 -14.93
N THR A 143 12.19 11.26 -15.33
CA THR A 143 11.31 10.40 -14.54
C THR A 143 12.02 9.13 -14.09
N ALA A 144 11.88 8.78 -12.81
CA ALA A 144 12.24 7.47 -12.29
C ALA A 144 11.18 6.43 -12.71
N ASN A 145 11.58 5.40 -13.45
CA ASN A 145 10.70 4.32 -13.86
C ASN A 145 10.84 3.17 -12.86
N LEU A 146 9.74 2.71 -12.27
CA LEU A 146 9.78 1.52 -11.41
C LEU A 146 9.85 0.25 -12.27
N SER A 147 10.58 -0.75 -11.77
CA SER A 147 10.70 -2.07 -12.39
C SER A 147 9.34 -2.79 -12.53
N SER A 148 9.24 -3.69 -13.51
CA SER A 148 8.00 -4.43 -13.78
C SER A 148 7.60 -5.42 -12.68
N ASP A 149 8.56 -5.82 -11.84
CA ASP A 149 8.38 -6.65 -10.65
C ASP A 149 8.13 -5.82 -9.38
N ALA A 150 7.83 -4.53 -9.52
CA ALA A 150 7.44 -3.67 -8.40
C ALA A 150 6.29 -4.30 -7.60
N THR A 151 6.39 -4.16 -6.29
CA THR A 151 5.46 -4.71 -5.32
C THR A 151 4.42 -3.68 -4.90
N GLY A 152 3.23 -4.15 -4.55
CA GLY A 152 2.06 -3.33 -4.26
C GLY A 152 1.07 -3.30 -5.43
N MET A 153 -0.20 -3.13 -5.13
CA MET A 153 -1.23 -3.03 -6.18
C MET A 153 -1.07 -1.70 -6.91
N VAL A 154 -0.91 -1.73 -8.23
CA VAL A 154 -0.86 -0.52 -9.05
C VAL A 154 -2.29 0.01 -9.26
N PRO A 155 -2.63 1.24 -8.82
CA PRO A 155 -3.97 1.83 -9.00
C PRO A 155 -4.30 2.11 -10.46
N ALA A 156 -5.53 2.57 -10.73
CA ALA A 156 -6.01 2.97 -12.06
C ALA A 156 -5.04 3.88 -12.83
N ASP A 157 -5.15 3.88 -14.17
CA ASP A 157 -4.33 4.75 -15.01
C ASP A 157 -4.62 6.23 -14.74
N GLY A 158 -3.57 7.04 -14.65
CA GLY A 158 -3.68 8.46 -14.39
C GLY A 158 -2.40 9.08 -13.84
N VAL A 159 -2.50 10.37 -13.52
CA VAL A 159 -1.45 11.13 -12.85
C VAL A 159 -1.87 11.37 -11.41
N TYR A 160 -0.95 11.14 -10.49
CA TYR A 160 -1.15 11.20 -9.06
C TYR A 160 -0.16 12.19 -8.43
N ALA A 161 -0.60 12.91 -7.41
CA ALA A 161 0.29 13.59 -6.48
C ALA A 161 0.73 12.59 -5.41
N GLY A 162 2.01 12.61 -5.08
CA GLY A 162 2.57 11.69 -4.11
C GLY A 162 3.98 12.04 -3.65
N TRP A 163 4.55 11.15 -2.85
CA TRP A 163 5.93 11.24 -2.39
C TRP A 163 6.75 10.10 -2.97
N LEU A 164 7.95 10.40 -3.45
CA LEU A 164 8.97 9.39 -3.71
C LEU A 164 9.83 9.26 -2.45
N ARG A 165 9.91 8.05 -1.91
CA ARG A 165 10.75 7.70 -0.76
C ARG A 165 11.89 6.80 -1.21
N ARG A 166 13.13 7.22 -0.98
CA ARG A 166 14.32 6.39 -1.20
C ARG A 166 14.48 5.43 -0.02
N LEU A 167 14.64 4.14 -0.30
CA LEU A 167 14.72 3.08 0.71
C LEU A 167 16.14 2.52 0.83
N ALA A 168 16.77 2.23 -0.31
CA ALA A 168 18.15 1.76 -0.37
C ALA A 168 18.84 2.32 -1.63
N HIS A 169 20.15 2.57 -1.50
CA HIS A 169 21.01 2.94 -2.61
C HIS A 169 21.20 1.78 -3.59
N ALA A 170 21.81 2.05 -4.75
CA ALA A 170 22.03 1.05 -5.79
C ALA A 170 22.93 -0.13 -5.36
N ASP A 171 23.77 0.06 -4.34
CA ASP A 171 24.58 -0.99 -3.73
C ASP A 171 23.84 -1.81 -2.65
N GLY A 172 22.56 -1.50 -2.42
CA GLY A 172 21.70 -2.15 -1.42
C GLY A 172 21.84 -1.59 -0.01
N THR A 173 22.68 -0.58 0.21
CA THR A 173 22.80 0.06 1.53
C THR A 173 21.55 0.89 1.85
N PRO A 174 20.96 0.80 3.06
CA PRO A 174 19.76 1.58 3.40
C PRO A 174 20.03 3.08 3.39
N VAL A 175 19.06 3.86 2.89
CA VAL A 175 19.13 5.33 2.92
C VAL A 175 18.93 5.82 4.36
N PRO A 176 19.85 6.64 4.92
CA PRO A 176 19.75 7.15 6.28
C PRO A 176 18.43 7.89 6.55
N PRO A 177 17.80 7.74 7.74
CA PRO A 177 16.53 8.39 8.04
C PRO A 177 16.53 9.92 7.93
N ASP A 178 17.70 10.53 8.12
CA ASP A 178 18.00 11.97 8.11
C ASP A 178 18.54 12.48 6.78
N ASP A 179 18.63 11.62 5.74
CA ASP A 179 18.98 12.05 4.39
C ASP A 179 17.94 13.08 3.88
N PRO A 180 18.37 14.27 3.45
CA PRO A 180 17.47 15.35 3.03
C PRO A 180 16.66 15.00 1.77
N ASP A 181 17.17 14.08 0.95
CA ASP A 181 16.55 13.60 -0.27
C ASP A 181 15.79 12.29 -0.05
N ARG A 182 15.64 11.84 1.21
CA ARG A 182 14.94 10.58 1.53
C ARG A 182 13.47 10.60 1.11
N VAL A 183 12.80 11.74 1.21
CA VAL A 183 11.37 11.91 0.86
C VAL A 183 11.23 13.15 0.00
N LEU A 184 10.77 12.95 -1.23
CA LEU A 184 10.74 13.98 -2.26
C LEU A 184 9.34 14.08 -2.87
N PRO A 185 8.79 15.29 -3.09
CA PRO A 185 7.49 15.45 -3.73
C PRO A 185 7.57 15.00 -5.19
N ALA A 186 6.56 14.25 -5.64
CA ALA A 186 6.55 13.65 -6.97
C ALA A 186 5.17 13.71 -7.65
N ALA A 187 5.20 13.94 -8.97
CA ALA A 187 4.10 13.62 -9.86
C ALA A 187 4.29 12.18 -10.35
N VAL A 188 3.35 11.29 -10.07
CA VAL A 188 3.43 9.87 -10.42
C VAL A 188 2.46 9.58 -11.56
N SER A 189 2.98 9.20 -12.71
CA SER A 189 2.24 8.75 -13.87
C SER A 189 2.10 7.23 -13.84
N ILE A 190 0.87 6.73 -13.90
CA ILE A 190 0.55 5.32 -14.03
C ILE A 190 -0.12 5.11 -15.37
N GLY A 191 0.51 4.29 -16.20
CA GLY A 191 0.04 4.02 -17.55
C GLY A 191 0.09 2.54 -17.90
N THR A 192 -0.76 2.15 -18.82
CA THR A 192 -0.76 0.82 -19.40
C THR A 192 -0.27 0.89 -20.83
N ASN A 193 0.80 0.17 -21.16
CA ASN A 193 1.21 -0.02 -22.55
C ASN A 193 0.78 -1.43 -23.00
N PRO A 194 -0.19 -1.56 -23.93
CA PRO A 194 -0.48 -2.85 -24.54
C PRO A 194 0.73 -3.26 -25.38
N THR A 195 1.41 -4.33 -24.98
CA THR A 195 2.50 -4.95 -25.75
C THR A 195 2.05 -6.26 -26.35
N PHE A 196 2.79 -6.77 -27.33
CA PHE A 196 2.51 -8.06 -27.96
C PHE A 196 2.54 -9.23 -26.95
N ASP A 197 3.39 -9.10 -25.91
CA ASP A 197 3.58 -10.09 -24.85
C ASP A 197 2.66 -9.89 -23.63
N GLY A 198 1.73 -8.92 -23.70
CA GLY A 198 0.74 -8.67 -22.66
C GLY A 198 0.63 -7.20 -22.23
N VAL A 199 -0.13 -6.99 -21.16
CA VAL A 199 -0.44 -5.67 -20.60
C VAL A 199 0.59 -5.33 -19.52
N VAL A 200 1.53 -4.44 -19.82
CA VAL A 200 2.53 -3.99 -18.84
C VAL A 200 2.09 -2.67 -18.23
N ARG A 201 1.91 -2.67 -16.90
CA ARG A 201 1.68 -1.46 -16.10
C ARG A 201 3.02 -0.75 -15.92
N ARG A 202 3.07 0.55 -16.20
CA ARG A 202 4.24 1.41 -15.98
C ARG A 202 3.93 2.40 -14.88
N VAL A 203 4.88 2.59 -13.97
CA VAL A 203 4.82 3.59 -12.90
C VAL A 203 6.06 4.48 -13.03
N GLU A 204 5.82 5.75 -13.32
CA GLU A 204 6.86 6.75 -13.62
C GLU A 204 6.71 7.90 -12.63
N ALA A 205 7.76 8.22 -11.87
CA ALA A 205 7.76 9.31 -10.92
C ALA A 205 8.65 10.46 -11.42
N TYR A 206 8.06 11.62 -11.64
CA TYR A 206 8.79 12.87 -11.80
C TYR A 206 8.96 13.52 -10.44
N VAL A 207 10.21 13.59 -9.96
CA VAL A 207 10.52 14.33 -8.72
C VAL A 207 10.51 15.83 -9.03
N LEU A 208 9.72 16.59 -8.30
CA LEU A 208 9.57 18.02 -8.53
C LEU A 208 10.91 18.74 -8.33
N ASP A 209 11.25 19.63 -9.26
CA ASP A 209 12.42 20.53 -9.23
C ASP A 209 13.79 19.83 -9.17
N ARG A 210 13.86 18.53 -9.41
CA ARG A 210 15.11 17.76 -9.34
C ARG A 210 15.48 17.17 -10.68
N THR A 211 16.35 17.87 -11.41
CA THR A 211 16.94 17.40 -12.66
C THR A 211 18.32 16.75 -12.49
N ASP A 212 18.89 16.90 -11.29
CA ASP A 212 20.21 16.42 -10.87
C ASP A 212 20.18 15.02 -10.24
N LEU A 213 19.00 14.52 -9.85
CA LEU A 213 18.86 13.22 -9.19
C LEU A 213 19.11 12.08 -10.17
N ASP A 214 20.10 11.25 -9.85
CA ASP A 214 20.27 9.92 -10.42
C ASP A 214 19.81 8.88 -9.39
N LEU A 215 18.68 8.24 -9.67
CA LEU A 215 18.08 7.22 -8.81
C LEU A 215 18.27 5.81 -9.38
N TYR A 216 18.97 5.63 -10.51
CA TYR A 216 19.04 4.32 -11.17
C TYR A 216 19.64 3.25 -10.27
N GLY A 217 18.96 2.11 -10.19
CA GLY A 217 19.33 0.99 -9.32
C GLY A 217 18.92 1.18 -7.86
N GLU A 218 18.50 2.38 -7.42
CA GLU A 218 17.97 2.56 -6.07
C GLU A 218 16.64 1.85 -5.89
N GLU A 219 16.42 1.38 -4.67
CA GLU A 219 15.12 0.89 -4.25
C GLU A 219 14.28 2.05 -3.71
N VAL A 220 13.14 2.29 -4.34
CA VAL A 220 12.26 3.41 -4.01
C VAL A 220 10.83 2.94 -3.74
N ALA A 221 10.07 3.81 -3.09
CA ALA A 221 8.65 3.68 -2.88
C ALA A 221 7.93 4.96 -3.31
N VAL A 222 6.86 4.82 -4.09
CA VAL A 222 5.94 5.94 -4.37
C VAL A 222 4.70 5.84 -3.49
N GLU A 223 4.43 6.89 -2.72
CA GLU A 223 3.29 7.03 -1.81
C GLU A 223 2.24 7.93 -2.46
N LEU A 224 1.06 7.40 -2.76
CA LEU A 224 0.05 8.09 -3.56
C LEU A 224 -0.96 8.81 -2.67
N VAL A 225 -1.09 10.13 -2.84
CA VAL A 225 -1.90 11.01 -1.98
C VAL A 225 -3.24 11.36 -2.64
N GLU A 226 -3.22 11.76 -3.91
CA GLU A 226 -4.42 12.16 -4.66
C GLU A 226 -4.26 11.84 -6.15
N ARG A 227 -5.32 11.35 -6.81
CA ARG A 227 -5.37 11.26 -8.26
C ARG A 227 -5.71 12.63 -8.84
N LEU A 228 -4.81 13.21 -9.63
CA LEU A 228 -4.99 14.52 -10.24
C LEU A 228 -5.86 14.47 -11.49
N ARG A 229 -5.65 13.44 -12.32
CA ARG A 229 -6.40 13.27 -13.58
C ARG A 229 -6.22 11.85 -14.16
N PRO A 230 -7.09 11.44 -15.11
CA PRO A 230 -6.82 10.29 -15.97
C PRO A 230 -5.64 10.53 -16.93
N THR A 231 -5.21 9.46 -17.59
CA THR A 231 -4.23 9.52 -18.68
C THR A 231 -4.83 10.24 -19.88
N LEU A 232 -4.09 11.20 -20.43
CA LEU A 232 -4.49 12.00 -21.58
C LEU A 232 -3.54 11.72 -22.75
N ARG A 233 -4.04 11.89 -23.98
CA ARG A 233 -3.21 11.94 -25.19
C ARG A 233 -3.06 13.40 -25.60
N PHE A 234 -1.86 13.78 -26.03
CA PHE A 234 -1.54 15.14 -26.45
C PHE A 234 -1.26 15.16 -27.96
N GLY A 235 -1.69 16.22 -28.64
CA GLY A 235 -1.46 16.43 -30.06
C GLY A 235 -0.10 17.03 -30.38
N SER A 236 0.56 17.64 -29.39
CA SER A 236 1.88 18.26 -29.54
C SER A 236 2.72 18.14 -28.25
N VAL A 237 4.02 18.42 -28.37
CA VAL A 237 4.93 18.48 -27.22
C VAL A 237 4.61 19.67 -26.32
N ASP A 238 4.22 20.82 -26.89
CA ASP A 238 3.89 22.02 -26.11
C ASP A 238 2.66 21.79 -25.21
N GLU A 239 1.62 21.12 -25.73
CA GLU A 239 0.44 20.72 -24.95
C GLU A 239 0.81 19.79 -23.78
N LEU A 240 1.74 18.85 -24.02
CA LEU A 240 2.24 17.96 -22.97
C LEU A 240 2.98 18.76 -21.90
N LEU A 241 3.90 19.64 -22.28
CA LEU A 241 4.70 20.45 -21.35
C LEU A 241 3.83 21.39 -20.51
N GLU A 242 2.86 22.07 -21.14
CA GLU A 242 1.91 22.92 -20.44
C GLU A 242 1.14 22.10 -19.40
N ARG A 243 0.66 20.91 -19.77
CA ARG A 243 -0.07 20.06 -18.85
C ARG A 243 0.79 19.53 -17.71
N MET A 244 2.04 19.17 -17.99
CA MET A 244 3.00 18.74 -16.95
C MET A 244 3.27 19.88 -15.96
N GLY A 245 3.39 21.12 -16.42
CA GLY A 245 3.50 22.29 -15.55
C GLY A 245 2.29 22.47 -14.63
N GLN A 246 1.08 22.30 -15.17
CA GLN A 246 -0.17 22.34 -14.38
C GLN A 246 -0.21 21.20 -13.33
N ASP A 247 0.17 19.99 -13.73
CA ASP A 247 0.19 18.84 -12.83
C ASP A 247 1.21 19.08 -11.68
N VAL A 248 2.39 19.64 -11.96
CA VAL A 248 3.39 20.03 -10.94
C VAL A 248 2.84 21.07 -9.96
N ALA A 249 2.19 22.13 -10.45
CA ALA A 249 1.57 23.13 -9.59
C ALA A 249 0.53 22.48 -8.66
N ARG A 250 -0.29 21.59 -9.21
CA ARG A 250 -1.31 20.87 -8.43
C ARG A 250 -0.71 19.90 -7.41
N VAL A 251 0.41 19.23 -7.71
CA VAL A 251 1.13 18.41 -6.72
C VAL A 251 1.51 19.26 -5.51
N ARG A 252 2.06 20.47 -5.72
CA ARG A 252 2.42 21.35 -4.60
C ARG A 252 1.24 21.71 -3.73
N GLU A 253 0.11 22.06 -4.34
CA GLU A 253 -1.12 22.38 -3.60
C GLU A 253 -1.61 21.20 -2.76
N VAL A 254 -1.65 20.01 -3.34
CA VAL A 254 -2.11 18.79 -2.66
C VAL A 254 -1.17 18.43 -1.50
N LEU A 255 0.14 18.48 -1.74
CA LEU A 255 1.13 18.06 -0.74
C LEU A 255 1.36 19.12 0.34
N ALA A 256 1.14 20.40 0.07
CA ALA A 256 1.16 21.43 1.12
C ALA A 256 0.07 21.21 2.19
N GLY A 257 -1.05 20.59 1.82
CA GLY A 257 -2.13 20.21 2.73
C GLY A 257 -2.01 18.81 3.33
N ALA A 258 -1.04 18.00 2.86
CA ALA A 258 -0.77 16.67 3.39
C ALA A 258 0.42 16.75 4.36
N ALA A 259 0.26 16.28 5.59
CA ALA A 259 1.39 16.20 6.52
C ALA A 259 2.55 15.42 5.88
N ASP A 260 3.79 15.88 6.11
CA ASP A 260 4.98 15.12 5.75
C ASP A 260 4.90 13.73 6.40
N PRO A 261 4.91 12.63 5.63
CA PRO A 261 4.83 11.27 6.17
C PRO A 261 5.99 10.92 7.12
N GLY A 262 7.01 11.77 7.25
CA GLY A 262 8.07 11.69 8.27
C GLY A 262 7.63 12.05 9.69
N VAL A 263 6.49 12.71 9.90
CA VAL A 263 5.96 13.07 11.23
C VAL A 263 4.65 12.31 11.47
N ARG A 264 4.72 11.11 12.04
CA ARG A 264 3.52 10.44 12.57
C ARG A 264 3.22 10.97 13.97
N VAL A 265 2.10 11.68 14.12
CA VAL A 265 1.46 11.89 15.41
C VAL A 265 0.79 10.57 15.79
N LEU A 266 1.27 9.91 16.84
CA LEU A 266 0.56 8.79 17.43
C LEU A 266 -0.77 9.31 18.02
N PRO A 267 -1.93 8.73 17.68
CA PRO A 267 -3.16 9.08 18.37
C PRO A 267 -3.12 8.50 19.79
N GLY A 268 -3.19 9.38 20.79
CA GLY A 268 -3.44 9.01 22.19
C GLY A 268 -2.20 8.77 23.05
N SER A 269 -1.71 9.85 23.68
CA SER A 269 -1.09 9.83 25.00
C SER A 269 -2.09 10.35 26.02
#